data_AF-A0A2N5WUJ9-F1
#
_entry.id   AF-A0A2N5WUJ9-F1
#
_cell.length_a   1.000
_cell.length_b   1.000
_cell.length_c   1.000
_cell.angle_alpha   90.00
_cell.angle_beta   90.00
_cell.angle_gamma   90.00
#
_symmetry.space_group_name_H-M   'P 1'
#
loop_
_entity.id
_entity.type
_entity.pdbx_description
1 polymer ?
#
loop_
_entity_poly.entity_id
_entity_poly.type
_entity_poly.pdbx_seq_one_letter_code
_entity_poly.pdbx_strand_id
1 'polypeptide(L)'
;MNPDDPRARRTRARLRTAVLELAADRELSSITVSEVAKRAGVNRTTVYQHHPDLHSLVSDSMEEAVAEAVRAAALCPLTAPRDRAPQPLTDLFEHIAANATLYHRVLCDRGSPLFAVRMRERLARELAERFREDGRPSGFDDVPVDIHAAYLAGALTGVLAHWLAAQA
;
A
#
# COMPACT_ATOMS: atom_id res chain seq x y z
N MET A 1 -14.15 11.11 16.02
CA MET A 1 -14.92 9.92 15.58
C MET A 1 -14.19 8.72 16.14
N ASN A 2 -14.86 7.77 16.80
CA ASN A 2 -14.17 6.56 17.29
C ASN A 2 -13.79 5.70 16.06
N PRO A 3 -12.49 5.43 15.80
CA PRO A 3 -12.05 4.62 14.67
C PRO A 3 -12.66 3.20 14.65
N ASP A 4 -13.02 2.70 15.83
CA ASP A 4 -13.58 1.36 16.03
C ASP A 4 -15.11 1.30 15.94
N ASP A 5 -15.79 2.42 15.66
CA ASP A 5 -17.24 2.43 15.41
C ASP A 5 -17.54 1.57 14.17
N PRO A 6 -18.41 0.55 14.27
CA PRO A 6 -18.85 -0.25 13.11
C PRO A 6 -19.33 0.58 11.92
N ARG A 7 -19.93 1.75 12.16
CA ARG A 7 -20.34 2.70 11.11
C ARG A 7 -19.15 3.34 10.43
N ALA A 8 -18.15 3.77 11.18
CA ALA A 8 -16.93 4.35 10.65
C ALA A 8 -16.17 3.33 9.78
N ARG A 9 -16.06 2.08 10.25
CA ARG A 9 -15.46 0.97 9.49
C ARG A 9 -16.20 0.69 8.19
N ARG A 10 -17.54 0.62 8.22
CA ARG A 10 -18.35 0.40 7.01
C ARG A 10 -18.21 1.55 6.02
N THR A 11 -18.14 2.80 6.48
CA THR A 11 -17.91 3.96 5.62
C THR A 11 -16.52 3.92 4.99
N ARG A 12 -15.46 3.64 5.76
CA ARG A 12 -14.09 3.48 5.22
C ARG A 12 -14.04 2.39 4.15
N ALA A 13 -14.64 1.23 4.39
CA ALA A 13 -14.69 0.15 3.41
C ALA A 13 -15.36 0.62 2.10
N ARG A 14 -16.51 1.30 2.17
CA ARG A 14 -17.21 1.86 1.00
C ARG A 14 -16.35 2.90 0.25
N LEU A 15 -15.63 3.75 0.98
CA LEU A 15 -14.74 4.75 0.39
C LEU A 15 -13.54 4.10 -0.32
N ARG A 16 -12.93 3.08 0.30
CA ARG A 16 -11.86 2.28 -0.31
C ARG A 16 -12.35 1.65 -1.61
N THR A 17 -13.46 0.90 -1.57
CA THR A 17 -14.04 0.31 -2.80
C THR A 17 -14.32 1.35 -3.88
N ALA A 18 -14.93 2.48 -3.51
CA ALA A 18 -15.26 3.54 -4.47
C ALA A 18 -14.02 4.16 -5.13
N VAL A 19 -12.94 4.42 -4.38
CA VAL A 19 -11.72 4.96 -4.99
C VAL A 19 -11.03 3.94 -5.88
N LEU A 20 -11.04 2.66 -5.48
CA LEU A 20 -10.43 1.57 -6.24
C LEU A 20 -11.15 1.36 -7.58
N GLU A 21 -12.48 1.35 -7.58
CA GLU A 21 -13.28 1.25 -8.81
C GLU A 21 -13.04 2.43 -9.75
N LEU A 22 -13.03 3.67 -9.22
CA LEU A 22 -12.78 4.85 -10.04
C LEU A 22 -11.36 4.85 -10.61
N ALA A 23 -10.39 4.40 -9.82
CA ALA A 23 -9.00 4.25 -10.23
C ALA A 23 -8.81 3.14 -11.26
N ALA A 24 -9.66 2.11 -11.26
CA ALA A 24 -9.65 1.06 -12.28
C ALA A 24 -10.08 1.59 -13.67
N ASP A 25 -10.95 2.61 -13.70
CA ASP A 25 -11.48 3.17 -14.95
C ASP A 25 -10.56 4.25 -15.55
N ARG A 26 -10.13 5.24 -14.76
CA ARG A 26 -9.31 6.41 -15.21
C ARG A 26 -8.19 6.81 -14.25
N GLU A 27 -7.28 7.67 -14.70
CA GLU A 27 -6.10 8.09 -13.94
C GLU A 27 -6.47 8.73 -12.58
N LEU A 28 -5.68 8.45 -11.53
CA LEU A 28 -5.92 8.99 -10.18
C LEU A 28 -5.94 10.52 -10.15
N SER A 29 -5.15 11.18 -10.99
CA SER A 29 -5.09 12.65 -11.15
C SER A 29 -6.43 13.26 -11.59
N SER A 30 -7.27 12.48 -12.27
CA SER A 30 -8.57 12.92 -12.81
C SER A 30 -9.74 12.69 -11.84
N ILE A 31 -9.51 11.98 -10.73
CA ILE A 31 -10.56 11.62 -9.76
C ILE A 31 -10.70 12.73 -8.72
N THR A 32 -11.94 13.08 -8.40
CA THR A 32 -12.26 14.05 -7.35
C THR A 32 -12.87 13.39 -6.12
N VAL A 33 -12.68 14.02 -4.95
CA VAL A 33 -13.33 13.60 -3.70
C VAL A 33 -14.86 13.55 -3.83
N SER A 34 -15.43 14.45 -4.63
CA SER A 34 -16.88 14.49 -4.91
C SER A 34 -17.38 13.24 -5.64
N GLU A 35 -16.62 12.75 -6.62
CA GLU A 35 -16.97 11.54 -7.36
C GLU A 35 -16.84 10.29 -6.50
N VAL A 36 -15.80 10.23 -5.65
CA VAL A 36 -15.65 9.17 -4.65
C VAL A 36 -16.84 9.18 -3.68
N ALA A 37 -17.22 10.35 -3.16
CA ALA A 37 -18.36 10.48 -2.25
C ALA A 37 -19.66 9.99 -2.90
N LYS A 38 -19.90 10.39 -4.16
CA LYS A 38 -21.05 9.96 -4.95
C LYS A 38 -21.06 8.44 -5.16
N ARG A 39 -19.93 7.85 -5.57
CA ARG A 39 -19.81 6.40 -5.81
C ARG A 39 -19.97 5.61 -4.51
N ALA A 40 -19.36 6.08 -3.43
CA ALA A 40 -19.47 5.46 -2.12
C ALA A 40 -20.86 5.62 -1.50
N GLY A 41 -21.71 6.53 -2.00
CA GLY A 41 -23.05 6.83 -1.46
C GLY A 41 -22.99 7.53 -0.10
N VAL A 42 -22.06 8.46 0.07
CA VAL A 42 -21.89 9.26 1.30
C VAL A 42 -21.77 10.75 0.97
N ASN A 43 -21.92 11.62 1.98
CA ASN A 43 -21.70 13.06 1.79
C ASN A 43 -20.19 13.35 1.64
N ARG A 44 -19.84 14.34 0.82
CA ARG A 44 -18.46 14.84 0.68
C ARG A 44 -17.84 15.21 2.03
N THR A 45 -18.61 15.82 2.94
CA THR A 45 -18.13 16.14 4.30
C THR A 45 -17.75 14.87 5.07
N THR A 46 -18.48 13.77 4.90
CA THR A 46 -18.15 12.47 5.51
C THR A 46 -16.81 11.95 4.99
N VAL A 47 -16.50 12.14 3.70
CA VAL A 47 -15.18 11.76 3.17
C VAL A 47 -14.07 12.49 3.90
N TYR A 48 -14.17 13.82 4.03
CA TYR A 48 -13.17 14.64 4.72
C TYR A 48 -13.03 14.33 6.21
N GLN A 49 -14.06 13.80 6.86
CA GLN A 49 -13.98 13.32 8.24
C GLN A 49 -13.11 12.06 8.40
N HIS A 50 -12.96 11.28 7.33
CA HIS A 50 -12.15 10.06 7.32
C HIS A 50 -10.78 10.26 6.66
N HIS A 51 -10.72 11.06 5.58
CA HIS A 51 -9.52 11.27 4.77
C HIS A 51 -9.41 12.75 4.36
N PRO A 52 -8.32 13.44 4.71
CA PRO A 52 -8.15 14.87 4.40
C PRO A 52 -8.08 15.15 2.88
N ASP A 53 -7.60 14.19 2.10
CA ASP A 53 -7.50 14.29 0.65
C ASP A 53 -7.65 12.91 -0.03
N LEU A 54 -7.69 12.90 -1.36
CA LEU A 54 -7.79 11.68 -2.16
C LEU A 54 -6.57 10.76 -1.94
N HIS A 55 -5.38 11.35 -1.73
CA HIS A 55 -4.17 10.56 -1.54
C HIS A 55 -4.23 9.75 -0.25
N SER A 56 -4.72 10.33 0.85
CA SER A 56 -4.92 9.64 2.12
C SER A 56 -5.89 8.48 1.97
N LEU A 57 -6.96 8.64 1.18
CA LEU A 57 -7.89 7.55 0.91
C LEU A 57 -7.26 6.43 0.07
N VAL A 58 -6.48 6.77 -0.94
CA VAL A 58 -5.77 5.77 -1.74
C VAL A 58 -4.72 5.04 -0.90
N SER A 59 -3.95 5.75 -0.06
CA SER A 59 -3.01 5.13 0.88
C SER A 59 -3.71 4.18 1.84
N ASP A 60 -4.89 4.56 2.36
CA ASP A 60 -5.72 3.73 3.23
C ASP A 60 -6.28 2.49 2.50
N SER A 61 -6.53 2.59 1.18
CA SER A 61 -6.93 1.43 0.37
C SER A 61 -5.80 0.42 0.14
N MET A 62 -4.54 0.83 0.33
CA MET A 62 -3.35 -0.01 0.19
C MET A 62 -2.84 -0.56 1.52
N GLU A 63 -3.58 -0.35 2.61
CA GLU A 63 -3.19 -0.74 3.97
C GLU A 63 -2.76 -2.21 4.07
N GLU A 64 -3.53 -3.09 3.44
CA GLU A 64 -3.30 -4.53 3.45
C GLU A 64 -2.01 -4.90 2.72
N ALA A 65 -1.75 -4.33 1.53
CA ALA A 65 -0.49 -4.56 0.82
C ALA A 65 0.72 -4.06 1.60
N VAL A 66 0.62 -2.92 2.28
CA VAL A 66 1.71 -2.43 3.14
C VAL A 66 1.94 -3.39 4.30
N ALA A 67 0.88 -3.86 4.95
CA ALA A 67 0.98 -4.81 6.06
C ALA A 67 1.63 -6.14 5.60
N GLU A 68 1.25 -6.67 4.44
CA GLU A 68 1.88 -7.87 3.87
C GLU A 68 3.33 -7.63 3.46
N ALA A 69 3.64 -6.47 2.87
CA ALA A 69 5.02 -6.11 2.51
C ALA A 69 5.91 -5.98 3.76
N VAL A 70 5.38 -5.43 4.85
CA VAL A 70 6.08 -5.36 6.14
C VAL A 70 6.30 -6.77 6.70
N ARG A 71 5.29 -7.66 6.64
CA ARG A 71 5.45 -9.07 7.02
C ARG A 71 6.50 -9.79 6.19
N ALA A 72 6.48 -9.61 4.87
CA ALA A 72 7.45 -10.18 3.95
C ALA A 72 8.87 -9.66 4.20
N ALA A 73 9.04 -8.37 4.44
CA ALA A 73 10.35 -7.76 4.71
C ALA A 73 11.00 -8.28 6.00
N ALA A 74 10.20 -8.62 7.02
CA ALA A 74 10.72 -9.23 8.25
C ALA A 74 11.26 -10.66 8.04
N LEU A 75 10.97 -11.28 6.90
CA LEU A 75 11.55 -12.58 6.52
C LEU A 75 12.91 -12.45 5.85
N CYS A 76 13.35 -11.23 5.52
CA CYS A 76 14.68 -11.02 4.95
C CYS A 76 15.75 -11.17 6.04
N PRO A 77 16.96 -11.70 5.73
CA PRO A 77 17.25 -12.46 4.53
C PRO A 77 16.46 -13.77 4.55
N LEU A 78 15.92 -14.15 3.39
CA LEU A 78 15.23 -15.42 3.23
C LEU A 78 16.22 -16.58 3.39
N THR A 79 16.21 -17.19 4.56
CA THR A 79 17.03 -18.39 4.87
C THR A 79 16.27 -19.69 4.65
N ALA A 80 14.97 -19.61 4.32
CA ALA A 80 14.15 -20.77 4.02
C ALA A 80 14.57 -21.46 2.70
N PRO A 81 14.34 -22.78 2.57
CA PRO A 81 14.63 -23.52 1.34
C PRO A 81 13.94 -22.92 0.11
N ARG A 82 14.62 -22.93 -1.04
CA ARG A 82 14.16 -22.28 -2.29
C ARG A 82 12.94 -22.94 -2.94
N ASP A 83 12.49 -24.08 -2.43
CA ASP A 83 11.39 -24.87 -2.98
C ASP A 83 10.00 -24.35 -2.57
N ARG A 84 9.91 -23.44 -1.59
CA ARG A 84 8.65 -22.81 -1.19
C ARG A 84 8.80 -21.32 -0.94
N ALA A 85 7.99 -20.52 -1.64
CA ALA A 85 7.84 -19.11 -1.34
C ALA A 85 7.19 -18.94 0.06
N PRO A 86 7.73 -18.07 0.93
CA PRO A 86 7.10 -17.79 2.22
C PRO A 86 5.70 -17.20 2.05
N GLN A 87 4.79 -17.59 2.95
CA GLN A 87 3.38 -17.19 2.86
C GLN A 87 3.16 -15.67 2.77
N PRO A 88 3.84 -14.80 3.56
CA PRO A 88 3.67 -13.35 3.43
C PRO A 88 4.04 -12.77 2.06
N LEU A 89 5.00 -13.40 1.36
CA LEU A 89 5.32 -13.00 -0.02
C LEU A 89 4.21 -13.46 -0.96
N THR A 90 3.72 -14.68 -0.82
CA THR A 90 2.57 -15.17 -1.60
C THR A 90 1.35 -14.27 -1.41
N ASP A 91 0.97 -13.98 -0.15
CA ASP A 91 -0.19 -13.15 0.20
C ASP A 91 -0.05 -11.73 -0.37
N LEU A 92 1.15 -11.14 -0.30
CA LEU A 92 1.45 -9.85 -0.92
C LEU A 92 1.20 -9.89 -2.43
N PHE A 93 1.82 -10.83 -3.15
CA PHE A 93 1.70 -10.89 -4.61
C PHE A 93 0.27 -11.24 -5.06
N GLU A 94 -0.44 -12.09 -4.32
CA GLU A 94 -1.86 -12.39 -4.58
C GLU A 94 -2.75 -11.15 -4.38
N HIS A 95 -2.53 -10.38 -3.31
CA HIS A 95 -3.26 -9.13 -3.08
C HIS A 95 -2.98 -8.11 -4.21
N ILE A 96 -1.72 -7.98 -4.62
CA ILE A 96 -1.35 -7.09 -5.72
C ILE A 96 -1.98 -7.58 -7.04
N ALA A 97 -2.01 -8.89 -7.30
CA ALA A 97 -2.65 -9.49 -8.47
C ALA A 97 -4.16 -9.21 -8.51
N ALA A 98 -4.85 -9.43 -7.39
CA ALA A 98 -6.29 -9.20 -7.25
C ALA A 98 -6.68 -7.73 -7.49
N ASN A 99 -5.72 -6.81 -7.34
CA ASN A 99 -5.91 -5.36 -7.49
C ASN A 99 -4.97 -4.77 -8.57
N ALA A 100 -4.54 -5.58 -9.54
CA ALA A 100 -3.46 -5.23 -10.48
C ALA A 100 -3.71 -3.91 -11.22
N THR A 101 -4.95 -3.60 -11.61
CA THR A 101 -5.30 -2.36 -12.30
C THR A 101 -4.97 -1.11 -11.47
N LEU A 102 -5.25 -1.13 -10.16
CA LEU A 102 -4.90 -0.05 -9.26
C LEU A 102 -3.37 0.09 -9.19
N TYR A 103 -2.69 -1.00 -8.87
CA TYR A 103 -1.25 -0.96 -8.63
C TYR A 103 -0.47 -0.63 -9.89
N HIS A 104 -0.89 -1.09 -11.08
CA HIS A 104 -0.30 -0.70 -12.36
C HIS A 104 -0.42 0.83 -12.58
N ARG A 105 -1.57 1.42 -12.24
CA ARG A 105 -1.80 2.88 -12.35
C ARG A 105 -1.13 3.71 -11.26
N VAL A 106 -0.54 3.06 -10.26
CA VAL A 106 0.17 3.72 -9.16
C VAL A 106 1.68 3.56 -9.31
N LEU A 107 2.13 2.39 -9.76
CA LEU A 107 3.53 1.95 -9.72
C LEU A 107 4.22 1.89 -11.09
N CYS A 108 3.47 1.80 -12.21
CA CYS A 108 4.06 1.69 -13.56
C CYS A 108 4.07 3.03 -14.31
N ASP A 109 4.64 3.07 -15.52
CA ASP A 109 5.05 4.28 -16.27
C ASP A 109 3.98 5.34 -16.54
N ARG A 110 2.69 5.01 -16.44
CA ARG A 110 1.57 5.97 -16.54
C ARG A 110 0.96 6.34 -15.19
N GLY A 111 1.55 5.84 -14.10
CA GLY A 111 1.12 6.13 -12.75
C GLY A 111 1.63 7.48 -12.26
N SER A 112 0.99 7.99 -11.22
CA SER A 112 1.39 9.27 -10.64
C SER A 112 2.70 9.10 -9.84
N PRO A 113 3.81 9.77 -10.22
CA PRO A 113 5.10 9.62 -9.54
C PRO A 113 5.03 9.95 -8.05
N LEU A 114 4.20 10.94 -7.68
CA LEU A 114 3.96 11.31 -6.29
C LEU A 114 3.36 10.16 -5.47
N PHE A 115 2.53 9.32 -6.08
CA PHE A 115 1.91 8.18 -5.38
C PHE A 115 2.93 7.06 -5.17
N ALA A 116 3.73 6.72 -6.17
CA ALA A 116 4.82 5.75 -6.01
C ALA A 116 5.81 6.18 -4.91
N VAL A 117 6.18 7.47 -4.87
CA VAL A 117 7.03 8.03 -3.81
C VAL A 117 6.36 7.91 -2.44
N ARG A 118 5.10 8.34 -2.31
CA ARG A 118 4.36 8.27 -1.03
C ARG A 118 4.16 6.84 -0.55
N MET A 119 3.91 5.90 -1.45
CA MET A 119 3.77 4.47 -1.13
C MET A 119 5.08 3.92 -0.58
N ARG A 120 6.20 4.20 -1.26
CA ARG A 120 7.53 3.81 -0.79
C ARG A 120 7.87 4.44 0.56
N GLU A 121 7.57 5.73 0.76
CA GLU A 121 7.79 6.43 2.03
C GLU A 121 6.93 5.87 3.16
N ARG A 122 5.68 5.51 2.86
CA ARG A 122 4.80 4.85 3.82
C ARG A 122 5.37 3.50 4.23
N LEU A 123 5.70 2.65 3.26
CA LEU A 123 6.29 1.34 3.52
C LEU A 123 7.60 1.45 4.31
N ALA A 124 8.47 2.41 3.96
CA ALA A 124 9.71 2.65 4.68
C ALA A 124 9.47 3.06 6.14
N ARG A 125 8.47 3.90 6.40
CA ARG A 125 8.11 4.33 7.76
C ARG A 125 7.63 3.16 8.61
N GLU A 126 6.69 2.38 8.09
CA GLU A 126 6.13 1.21 8.77
C GLU A 126 7.21 0.15 9.04
N LEU A 127 8.13 -0.06 8.10
CA LEU A 127 9.30 -0.93 8.31
C LEU A 127 10.22 -0.39 9.39
N ALA A 128 10.50 0.92 9.40
CA ALA A 128 11.38 1.53 10.39
C ALA A 128 10.76 1.48 11.79
N GLU A 129 9.45 1.71 11.93
CA GLU A 129 8.71 1.55 13.18
C GLU A 129 8.80 0.12 13.68
N ARG A 130 8.48 -0.86 12.83
CA ARG A 130 8.60 -2.27 13.18
C ARG A 130 10.01 -2.68 13.58
N PHE A 131 11.03 -2.19 12.87
CA PHE A 131 12.43 -2.47 13.20
C PHE A 131 12.86 -1.91 14.57
N ARG A 132 12.23 -0.82 15.03
CA ARG A 132 12.48 -0.26 16.36
C ARG A 132 11.74 -1.03 17.46
N GLU A 133 10.55 -1.54 17.16
CA GLU A 133 9.67 -2.21 18.14
C GLU A 133 9.96 -3.71 18.28
N ASP A 134 9.97 -4.45 17.16
CA ASP A 134 10.09 -5.91 17.12
C ASP A 134 11.53 -6.36 16.84
N GLY A 135 12.41 -5.41 16.48
CA GLY A 135 13.73 -5.67 15.96
C GLY A 135 13.76 -5.84 14.44
N ARG A 136 14.97 -5.86 13.90
CA ARG A 136 15.23 -6.02 12.46
C ARG A 136 16.01 -7.29 12.19
N PRO A 137 16.05 -7.76 10.93
CA PRO A 137 16.94 -8.84 10.52
C PRO A 137 18.38 -8.64 11.00
N SER A 138 19.02 -9.72 11.44
CA SER A 138 20.43 -9.69 11.86
C SER A 138 21.36 -9.46 10.67
N GLY A 139 22.56 -8.94 10.94
CA GLY A 139 23.57 -8.67 9.92
C GLY A 139 23.47 -7.28 9.27
N PHE A 140 22.67 -6.38 9.85
CA PHE A 140 22.53 -4.98 9.41
C PHE A 140 22.79 -3.98 10.53
N ASP A 141 23.45 -4.41 11.61
CA ASP A 141 23.60 -3.64 12.86
C ASP A 141 24.37 -2.32 12.68
N ASP A 142 25.25 -2.25 11.67
CA ASP A 142 26.07 -1.11 11.27
C ASP A 142 25.33 -0.09 10.38
N VAL A 143 24.14 -0.44 9.87
CA VAL A 143 23.32 0.44 9.03
C VAL A 143 22.29 1.18 9.88
N PRO A 144 22.05 2.49 9.71
CA PRO A 144 20.94 3.17 10.37
C PRO A 144 19.58 2.54 10.03
N VAL A 145 18.69 2.40 11.01
CA VAL A 145 17.38 1.73 10.85
C VAL A 145 16.58 2.32 9.68
N ASP A 146 16.53 3.65 9.57
CA ASP A 146 15.79 4.34 8.50
C ASP A 146 16.35 4.04 7.11
N ILE A 147 17.68 3.87 6.99
CA ILE A 147 18.32 3.52 5.72
C ILE A 147 18.00 2.08 5.34
N HIS A 148 18.06 1.15 6.29
CA HIS A 148 17.70 -0.24 6.03
C HIS A 148 16.22 -0.38 5.61
N ALA A 149 15.32 0.30 6.31
CA ALA A 149 13.90 0.32 5.99
C ALA A 149 13.62 0.94 4.61
N ALA A 150 14.26 2.06 4.29
CA ALA A 150 14.14 2.70 2.97
C ALA A 150 14.67 1.81 1.84
N TYR A 151 15.77 1.08 2.06
CA TYR A 151 16.31 0.11 1.12
C TYR A 151 15.30 -1.01 0.81
N LEU A 152 14.76 -1.66 1.85
CA LEU A 152 13.79 -2.75 1.67
C LEU A 152 12.50 -2.27 1.02
N ALA A 153 11.98 -1.11 1.44
CA ALA A 153 10.80 -0.51 0.82
C ALA A 153 11.02 -0.23 -0.68
N GLY A 154 12.18 0.32 -1.02
CA GLY A 154 12.58 0.56 -2.41
C GLY A 154 12.70 -0.72 -3.23
N ALA A 155 13.39 -1.73 -2.69
CA ALA A 155 13.57 -3.02 -3.34
C ALA A 155 12.23 -3.73 -3.61
N LEU A 156 11.36 -3.84 -2.59
CA LEU A 156 10.04 -4.44 -2.74
C LEU A 156 9.17 -3.68 -3.75
N THR A 157 9.11 -2.36 -3.64
CA THR A 157 8.32 -1.53 -4.57
C THR A 157 8.80 -1.70 -6.01
N GLY A 158 10.12 -1.72 -6.23
CA GLY A 158 10.71 -1.92 -7.55
C GLY A 158 10.41 -3.29 -8.15
N VAL A 159 10.53 -4.36 -7.35
CA VAL A 159 10.19 -5.73 -7.79
C VAL A 159 8.71 -5.84 -8.14
N LEU A 160 7.81 -5.30 -7.30
CA LEU A 160 6.37 -5.30 -7.57
C LEU A 160 6.02 -4.54 -8.84
N ALA A 161 6.60 -3.35 -9.04
CA ALA A 161 6.37 -2.55 -10.24
C ALA A 161 6.84 -3.28 -11.51
N HIS A 162 8.00 -3.92 -11.46
CA HIS A 162 8.54 -4.69 -12.59
C HIS A 162 7.68 -5.93 -12.89
N TRP A 163 7.26 -6.66 -11.85
CA TRP A 163 6.40 -7.83 -11.99
C TRP A 163 5.00 -7.49 -12.53
N LEU A 164 4.44 -6.34 -12.14
CA LEU A 164 3.18 -5.84 -12.69
C LEU A 164 3.31 -5.45 -14.16
N ALA A 165 4.40 -4.76 -14.53
CA ALA A 165 4.64 -4.36 -15.91
C ALA A 165 4.83 -5.57 -16.86
N ALA A 166 5.39 -6.67 -16.35
CA ALA A 166 5.57 -7.91 -17.11
C ALA A 166 4.26 -8.70 -17.38
N GLN A 167 3.16 -8.32 -16.74
CA GLN A 167 1.85 -8.99 -16.90
C GLN A 167 0.87 -8.25 -17.83
N ALA A 168 1.24 -7.06 -18.31
CA ALA A 168 0.44 -6.23 -19.21
C ALA A 168 0.75 -6.52 -20.69
#